data_AF-A0A918FHS2-F1
#
_entry.id   AF-A0A918FHS2-F1
#
_cell.length_a   1.000
_cell.length_b   1.000
_cell.length_c   1.000
_cell.angle_alpha   90.00
_cell.angle_beta   90.00
_cell.angle_gamma   90.00
#
_symmetry.space_group_name_H-M   'P 1'
#
loop_
_entity.id
_entity.type
_entity.pdbx_description
1 polymer ?
#
loop_
_entity_poly.entity_id
_entity_poly.type
_entity_poly.pdbx_seq_one_letter_code
_entity_poly.pdbx_strand_id
1 'polypeptide(L)'
;MERMSLGCASVASGSERAVHAALAERCTGGEMAEHADADRERQRLADLARLRRVRDRIDREYARPLNVDELARGANLSAGHLSRAFKAAYGESVYSYLMTRRIERAMALLRRGDLSVTEVCFEVGCSSLGTFSTRFTELVGVPPSEFRAQAAGPLEGVPSVLAKRATRPIRNREARPKPQRLA
;
A
#
# COMPACT_ATOMS: atom_id res chain seq x y z
N MET A 1 -93.74 4.57 -29.14
CA MET A 1 -93.33 4.59 -30.56
C MET A 1 -92.09 5.46 -30.61
N GLU A 2 -90.90 5.04 -31.02
CA GLU A 2 -90.41 3.82 -31.65
C GLU A 2 -88.87 3.90 -31.58
N ARG A 3 -88.22 2.78 -31.21
CA ARG A 3 -86.96 2.18 -31.73
C ARG A 3 -86.13 3.04 -32.72
N MET A 4 -84.80 3.00 -32.85
CA MET A 4 -83.79 1.97 -32.59
C MET A 4 -82.40 2.57 -32.94
N SER A 5 -81.40 2.32 -32.10
CA SER A 5 -80.06 1.80 -32.43
C SER A 5 -79.14 2.35 -33.55
N LEU A 6 -77.87 2.46 -33.11
CA LEU A 6 -76.60 2.04 -33.76
C LEU A 6 -75.93 2.95 -34.80
N GLY A 7 -74.77 3.48 -34.38
CA GLY A 7 -73.50 3.24 -35.09
C GLY A 7 -72.96 4.39 -35.93
N CYS A 8 -71.82 4.95 -35.51
CA CYS A 8 -70.57 4.72 -36.25
C CYS A 8 -69.35 5.13 -35.42
N ALA A 9 -68.43 4.18 -35.29
CA ALA A 9 -67.07 4.37 -34.81
C ALA A 9 -66.18 4.93 -35.93
N SER A 10 -64.89 5.09 -35.61
CA SER A 10 -63.74 5.27 -36.52
C SER A 10 -63.36 6.74 -36.75
N VAL A 11 -62.12 7.21 -36.61
CA VAL A 11 -60.81 6.61 -36.27
C VAL A 11 -59.88 7.81 -36.02
N ALA A 12 -59.31 7.95 -34.83
CA ALA A 12 -58.11 8.76 -34.66
C ALA A 12 -56.92 7.85 -35.03
N SER A 13 -56.17 8.27 -36.05
CA SER A 13 -55.02 7.62 -36.65
C SER A 13 -54.01 7.10 -35.63
N GLY A 14 -53.76 5.80 -35.67
CA GLY A 14 -52.88 5.06 -34.76
C GLY A 14 -51.37 5.25 -34.96
N SER A 15 -50.90 6.25 -35.72
CA SER A 15 -49.47 6.46 -35.96
C SER A 15 -48.79 7.46 -35.01
N GLU A 16 -49.52 8.39 -34.37
CA GLU A 16 -48.91 9.38 -33.46
C GLU A 16 -48.79 8.90 -32.00
N ARG A 17 -49.61 7.92 -31.59
CA ARG A 17 -49.51 7.32 -30.25
C ARG A 17 -48.34 6.34 -30.11
N ALA A 18 -47.91 5.71 -31.21
CA ALA A 18 -46.79 4.76 -31.19
C ALA A 18 -45.43 5.47 -31.03
N VAL A 19 -45.24 6.65 -31.62
CA VAL A 19 -43.97 7.41 -31.50
C VAL A 19 -43.81 8.05 -30.12
N HIS A 20 -44.89 8.45 -29.44
CA HIS A 20 -44.81 8.97 -28.07
C HIS A 20 -44.57 7.87 -27.02
N ALA A 21 -45.09 6.66 -27.23
CA ALA A 21 -44.79 5.50 -26.37
C ALA A 21 -43.33 5.03 -26.55
N ALA A 22 -42.81 5.03 -27.78
CA ALA A 22 -41.45 4.61 -28.07
C ALA A 22 -40.35 5.59 -27.60
N LEU A 23 -40.67 6.87 -27.38
CA LEU A 23 -39.70 7.86 -26.86
C LEU A 23 -39.54 7.84 -25.34
N ALA A 24 -40.49 7.27 -24.59
CA ALA A 24 -40.39 7.15 -23.12
C ALA A 24 -39.51 5.98 -22.67
N GLU A 25 -39.34 4.94 -23.51
CA GLU A 25 -38.60 3.71 -23.14
C GLU A 25 -37.10 3.77 -23.45
N ARG A 26 -36.61 4.83 -24.11
CA ARG A 26 -35.19 4.97 -24.50
C ARG A 26 -34.38 5.93 -23.63
N CYS A 27 -34.98 6.62 -22.66
CA CYS A 27 -34.25 7.60 -21.84
C CYS A 27 -33.64 7.01 -20.55
N THR A 28 -34.16 5.94 -19.98
CA THR A 28 -33.70 5.47 -18.64
C THR A 28 -32.61 4.40 -18.66
N GLY A 29 -32.40 3.71 -19.78
CA GLY A 29 -31.44 2.60 -19.86
C GLY A 29 -29.95 3.02 -19.88
N GLY A 30 -29.64 4.14 -20.54
CA GLY A 30 -28.27 4.66 -20.65
C GLY A 30 -27.80 5.40 -19.39
N GLU A 31 -28.65 6.27 -18.84
CA GLU A 31 -28.34 7.09 -17.67
C GLU A 31 -28.20 6.25 -16.39
N MET A 32 -28.96 5.16 -16.23
CA MET A 32 -28.85 4.27 -15.07
C MET A 32 -27.59 3.41 -15.08
N ALA A 33 -27.14 2.96 -16.27
CA ALA A 33 -25.88 2.22 -16.40
C ALA A 33 -24.68 3.13 -16.10
N GLU A 34 -24.71 4.37 -16.60
CA GLU A 34 -23.68 5.38 -16.37
C GLU A 34 -23.62 5.84 -14.91
N HIS A 35 -24.77 6.02 -14.25
CA HIS A 35 -24.82 6.29 -12.80
C HIS A 35 -24.27 5.12 -11.98
N ALA A 36 -24.62 3.89 -12.34
CA ALA A 36 -24.15 2.70 -11.64
C ALA A 36 -22.63 2.51 -11.80
N ASP A 37 -22.05 2.86 -12.95
CA ASP A 37 -20.59 2.88 -13.13
C ASP A 37 -19.93 3.98 -12.30
N ALA A 38 -20.52 5.18 -12.26
CA ALA A 38 -20.02 6.26 -11.43
C ALA A 38 -20.07 5.92 -9.93
N ASP A 39 -21.14 5.25 -9.46
CA ASP A 39 -21.25 4.74 -8.08
C ASP A 39 -20.23 3.66 -7.77
N ARG A 40 -20.02 2.72 -8.69
CA ARG A 40 -18.98 1.67 -8.56
C ARG A 40 -17.59 2.28 -8.45
N GLU A 41 -17.27 3.26 -9.30
CA GLU A 41 -15.97 3.91 -9.26
C GLU A 41 -15.79 4.75 -7.99
N ARG A 42 -16.82 5.48 -7.55
CA ARG A 42 -16.81 6.17 -6.24
C ARG A 42 -16.51 5.20 -5.10
N GLN A 43 -17.17 4.04 -5.07
CA GLN A 43 -16.96 3.03 -4.05
C GLN A 43 -15.52 2.46 -4.10
N ARG A 44 -15.01 2.18 -5.30
CA ARG A 44 -13.64 1.71 -5.50
C ARG A 44 -12.60 2.71 -4.99
N LEU A 45 -12.76 3.99 -5.30
CA LEU A 45 -11.88 5.06 -4.83
C LEU A 45 -11.94 5.21 -3.30
N ALA A 46 -13.13 5.10 -2.71
CA ALA A 46 -13.29 5.12 -1.26
C ALA A 46 -12.58 3.93 -0.58
N ASP A 47 -12.64 2.75 -1.16
CA ASP A 47 -11.96 1.56 -0.65
C ASP A 47 -10.44 1.68 -0.79
N LEU A 48 -9.92 2.19 -1.90
CA LEU A 48 -8.49 2.49 -2.05
C LEU A 48 -8.00 3.52 -1.01
N ALA A 49 -8.81 4.53 -0.71
CA ALA A 49 -8.49 5.50 0.34
C ALA A 49 -8.45 4.84 1.74
N ARG A 50 -9.34 3.88 2.03
CA ARG A 50 -9.30 3.09 3.28
C ARG A 50 -8.05 2.22 3.35
N LEU A 51 -7.72 1.52 2.27
CA LEU A 51 -6.52 0.67 2.20
C LEU A 51 -5.23 1.48 2.37
N ARG A 52 -5.16 2.67 1.77
CA ARG A 52 -4.04 3.58 1.97
C ARG A 52 -3.87 3.98 3.44
N ARG A 53 -4.97 4.29 4.15
CA ARG A 53 -4.90 4.59 5.59
C ARG A 53 -4.38 3.41 6.41
N VAL A 54 -4.76 2.18 6.05
CA VAL A 54 -4.22 0.98 6.70
C VAL A 54 -2.71 0.88 6.48
N ARG A 55 -2.26 1.05 5.23
CA ARG A 55 -0.83 1.03 4.89
C ARG A 55 -0.06 2.10 5.67
N ASP A 56 -0.55 3.33 5.66
CA ASP A 56 0.09 4.46 6.36
C ASP A 56 0.10 4.26 7.89
N ARG A 57 -0.84 3.48 8.43
CA ARG A 57 -0.81 3.05 9.84
C ARG A 57 0.25 1.99 10.07
N ILE A 58 0.34 0.97 9.21
CA ILE A 58 1.39 -0.06 9.28
C ILE A 58 2.77 0.59 9.24
N ASP A 59 2.98 1.53 8.33
CA ASP A 59 4.27 2.21 8.16
C ASP A 59 4.69 3.04 9.38
N ARG A 60 3.73 3.57 10.14
CA ARG A 60 3.98 4.33 11.37
C ARG A 60 4.13 3.44 12.60
N GLU A 61 3.41 2.32 12.65
CA GLU A 61 3.24 1.48 13.84
C GLU A 61 3.91 0.10 13.68
N TYR A 62 4.77 -0.10 12.69
CA TYR A 62 5.34 -1.42 12.35
C TYR A 62 5.97 -2.16 13.54
N ALA A 63 6.55 -1.44 14.49
CA ALA A 63 7.24 -2.01 15.65
C ALA A 63 6.28 -2.53 16.74
N ARG A 64 5.00 -2.13 16.70
CA ARG A 64 4.01 -2.60 17.67
C ARG A 64 3.50 -3.99 17.28
N PRO A 65 3.05 -4.81 18.25
CA PRO A 65 2.25 -5.99 17.95
C PRO A 65 1.01 -5.55 17.15
N LEU A 66 0.98 -5.88 15.87
CA LEU A 66 -0.08 -5.45 14.96
C LEU A 66 -1.09 -6.58 14.81
N ASN A 67 -2.32 -6.30 15.24
CA ASN A 67 -3.46 -7.18 15.04
C ASN A 67 -4.22 -6.75 13.76
N VAL A 68 -4.39 -7.69 12.83
CA VAL A 68 -5.12 -7.45 11.57
C VAL A 68 -6.57 -7.00 11.84
N ASP A 69 -7.20 -7.49 12.91
CA ASP A 69 -8.54 -7.06 13.30
C ASP A 69 -8.57 -5.60 13.76
N GLU A 70 -7.52 -5.12 14.43
CA GLU A 70 -7.42 -3.72 14.85
C GLU A 70 -7.15 -2.78 13.67
N LEU A 71 -6.38 -3.22 12.68
CA LEU A 71 -6.19 -2.51 11.43
C LEU A 71 -7.51 -2.40 10.66
N ALA A 72 -8.26 -3.49 10.58
CA ALA A 72 -9.55 -3.55 9.91
C ALA A 72 -10.57 -2.63 10.58
N ARG A 73 -10.69 -2.70 11.92
CA ARG A 73 -11.55 -1.80 12.72
C ARG A 73 -11.19 -0.33 12.51
N GLY A 74 -9.89 0.01 12.53
CA GLY A 74 -9.43 1.38 12.29
C GLY A 74 -9.74 1.94 10.90
N ALA A 75 -10.05 1.07 9.93
CA ALA A 75 -10.44 1.44 8.57
C ALA A 75 -11.92 1.24 8.26
N ASN A 76 -12.74 0.86 9.25
CA ASN A 76 -14.15 0.47 9.10
C ASN A 76 -14.35 -0.68 8.08
N LEU A 77 -13.46 -1.67 8.11
CA LEU A 77 -13.51 -2.87 7.28
C LEU A 77 -13.60 -4.13 8.15
N SER A 78 -14.16 -5.20 7.60
CA SER A 78 -13.97 -6.53 8.18
C SER A 78 -12.56 -7.05 7.85
N ALA A 79 -11.98 -7.88 8.73
CA ALA A 79 -10.63 -8.43 8.51
C ALA A 79 -10.52 -9.25 7.21
N GLY A 80 -11.58 -9.99 6.86
CA GLY A 80 -11.66 -10.74 5.60
C GLY A 80 -11.70 -9.83 4.37
N HIS A 81 -12.48 -8.74 4.42
CA HIS A 81 -12.51 -7.77 3.32
C HIS A 81 -11.17 -7.04 3.20
N LEU A 82 -10.59 -6.58 4.32
CA LEU A 82 -9.25 -5.97 4.35
C LEU A 82 -8.22 -6.90 3.70
N SER A 83 -8.16 -8.17 4.10
CA SER A 83 -7.17 -9.11 3.59
C SER A 83 -7.26 -9.30 2.08
N ARG A 84 -8.48 -9.45 1.54
CA ARG A 84 -8.70 -9.60 0.08
C ARG A 84 -8.39 -8.32 -0.67
N ALA A 85 -8.93 -7.20 -0.21
CA ALA A 85 -8.79 -5.91 -0.87
C ALA A 85 -7.35 -5.40 -0.83
N PHE A 86 -6.65 -5.59 0.29
CA PHE A 86 -5.23 -5.22 0.43
C PHE A 86 -4.35 -6.05 -0.52
N LYS A 87 -4.56 -7.37 -0.60
CA LYS A 87 -3.84 -8.23 -1.55
C LYS A 87 -4.13 -7.86 -3.00
N ALA A 88 -5.38 -7.55 -3.33
CA ALA A 88 -5.75 -7.11 -4.67
C ALA A 88 -5.12 -5.76 -5.05
N ALA A 89 -4.99 -4.84 -4.09
CA ALA A 89 -4.44 -3.50 -4.33
C ALA A 89 -2.90 -3.45 -4.32
N TYR A 90 -2.24 -4.22 -3.45
CA TYR A 90 -0.79 -4.15 -3.22
C TYR A 90 -0.02 -5.41 -3.63
N GLY A 91 -0.70 -6.46 -4.08
CA GLY A 91 -0.08 -7.71 -4.53
C GLY A 91 0.34 -8.67 -3.42
N GLU A 92 0.37 -8.22 -2.17
CA GLU A 92 0.78 -9.03 -1.03
C GLU A 92 -0.19 -8.95 0.16
N SER A 93 -0.07 -9.89 1.10
CA SER A 93 -0.90 -9.86 2.31
C SER A 93 -0.46 -8.76 3.27
N VAL A 94 -1.36 -8.34 4.15
CA VAL A 94 -1.07 -7.36 5.22
C VAL A 94 0.13 -7.81 6.08
N TYR A 95 0.21 -9.09 6.41
CA TYR A 95 1.30 -9.65 7.20
C TYR A 95 2.64 -9.64 6.44
N SER A 96 2.62 -9.99 5.15
CA SER A 96 3.80 -9.93 4.28
C SER A 96 4.34 -8.50 4.20
N TYR A 97 3.45 -7.54 3.92
CA TYR A 97 3.82 -6.13 3.86
C TYR A 97 4.44 -5.63 5.15
N LEU A 98 3.83 -5.95 6.31
CA LEU A 98 4.38 -5.63 7.62
C LEU A 98 5.77 -6.23 7.83
N MET A 99 5.97 -7.51 7.48
CA MET A 99 7.29 -8.15 7.60
C MET A 99 8.31 -7.44 6.72
N THR A 100 7.98 -7.11 5.47
CA THR A 100 8.86 -6.34 4.58
C THR A 100 9.28 -5.03 5.22
N ARG A 101 8.33 -4.24 5.75
CA ARG A 101 8.67 -2.98 6.45
C ARG A 101 9.57 -3.18 7.67
N ARG A 102 9.35 -4.25 8.45
CA ARG A 102 10.21 -4.59 9.60
C ARG A 102 11.63 -4.97 9.16
N ILE A 103 11.76 -5.76 8.09
CA ILE A 103 13.07 -6.16 7.56
C ILE A 103 13.82 -4.94 7.00
N GLU A 104 13.17 -4.06 6.26
CA GLU A 104 13.77 -2.80 5.80
C GLU A 104 14.35 -1.98 6.96
N ARG A 105 13.59 -1.88 8.06
CA ARG A 105 14.05 -1.20 9.26
C ARG A 105 15.20 -1.95 9.94
N ALA A 106 15.11 -3.27 10.04
CA ALA A 106 16.15 -4.11 10.60
C ALA A 106 17.47 -3.95 9.87
N MET A 107 17.46 -3.92 8.53
CA MET A 107 18.65 -3.67 7.72
C MET A 107 19.30 -2.31 8.06
N ALA A 108 18.50 -1.27 8.30
CA ALA A 108 19.02 0.04 8.70
C ALA A 108 19.67 0.01 10.08
N LEU A 109 19.12 -0.76 11.03
CA LEU A 109 19.69 -0.95 12.37
C LEU A 109 20.97 -1.80 12.33
N LEU A 110 20.98 -2.90 11.57
CA LEU A 110 22.14 -3.77 11.42
C LEU A 110 23.31 -3.03 10.76
N ARG A 111 23.05 -2.18 9.76
CA ARG A 111 24.08 -1.32 9.14
C ARG A 111 24.68 -0.29 10.10
N ARG A 112 23.93 0.17 11.11
CA ARG A 112 24.47 1.07 12.13
C ARG A 112 25.44 0.36 13.06
N GLY A 113 25.23 -0.94 13.32
CA GLY A 113 26.10 -1.76 14.16
C GLY A 113 25.96 -1.53 15.67
N ASP A 114 25.02 -0.67 16.11
CA ASP A 114 24.81 -0.34 17.52
C ASP A 114 24.10 -1.45 18.31
N LEU A 115 23.39 -2.36 17.62
CA LEU A 115 22.58 -3.44 18.21
C LEU A 115 23.00 -4.82 17.69
N SER A 116 22.83 -5.85 18.53
CA SER A 116 22.91 -7.26 18.15
C SER A 116 21.72 -7.68 17.28
N VAL A 117 21.85 -8.79 16.57
CA VAL A 117 20.77 -9.33 15.73
C VAL A 117 19.50 -9.61 16.56
N THR A 118 19.66 -10.13 17.77
CA THR A 118 18.56 -10.42 18.68
C THR A 118 17.85 -9.14 19.15
N GLU A 119 18.61 -8.10 19.52
CA GLU A 119 18.03 -6.80 19.88
C GLU A 119 17.29 -6.19 18.70
N VAL A 120 17.87 -6.22 17.50
CA VAL A 120 17.20 -5.73 16.29
C VAL A 120 15.88 -6.45 16.03
N CYS A 121 15.83 -7.78 16.20
CA CYS A 121 14.60 -8.57 16.03
C CYS A 121 13.46 -8.04 16.90
N PHE A 122 13.72 -7.80 18.19
CA PHE A 122 12.71 -7.29 19.11
C PHE A 122 12.42 -5.80 18.92
N GLU A 123 13.42 -4.99 18.57
CA GLU A 123 13.29 -3.56 18.28
C GLU A 123 12.35 -3.30 17.08
N VAL A 124 12.39 -4.16 16.05
CA VAL A 124 11.46 -4.06 14.92
C VAL A 124 10.09 -4.70 15.19
N GLY A 125 9.87 -5.24 16.39
CA GLY A 125 8.59 -5.80 16.84
C GLY A 125 8.34 -7.27 16.49
N CYS A 126 9.36 -8.02 16.06
CA CYS A 126 9.22 -9.46 15.84
C CYS A 126 9.21 -10.22 17.17
N SER A 127 8.33 -11.21 17.28
CA SER A 127 8.16 -12.01 18.50
C SER A 127 9.11 -13.20 18.59
N SER A 128 9.69 -13.62 17.47
CA SER A 128 10.57 -14.79 17.39
C SER A 128 11.76 -14.50 16.47
N LEU A 129 12.95 -14.81 16.98
CA LEU A 129 14.20 -14.71 16.23
C LEU A 129 14.24 -15.67 15.04
N GLY A 130 13.61 -16.84 15.15
CA GLY A 130 13.52 -17.83 14.07
C GLY A 130 12.71 -17.30 12.89
N THR A 131 11.49 -16.82 13.15
CA THR A 131 10.64 -16.23 12.10
C THR A 131 11.30 -15.01 11.47
N PHE A 132 11.94 -14.17 12.28
CA PHE A 132 12.69 -13.01 11.78
C PHE A 132 13.84 -13.45 10.87
N SER A 133 14.67 -14.40 11.29
CA SER A 133 15.85 -14.83 10.53
C SER A 133 15.48 -15.47 9.21
N THR A 134 14.44 -16.32 9.19
CA THR A 134 13.92 -16.91 7.95
C THR A 134 13.42 -15.82 7.00
N ARG A 135 12.53 -14.93 7.47
CA ARG A 135 11.97 -13.86 6.61
C ARG A 135 13.03 -12.86 6.15
N PHE A 136 13.99 -12.54 7.00
CA PHE A 136 15.12 -11.68 6.64
C PHE A 136 15.90 -12.32 5.50
N THR A 137 16.26 -13.60 5.63
CA THR A 137 17.05 -14.31 4.61
C THR A 137 16.27 -14.45 3.30
N GLU A 138 14.97 -14.75 3.36
CA GLU A 138 14.11 -14.81 2.17
C GLU A 138 14.06 -13.47 1.41
N LEU A 139 13.99 -12.34 2.12
CA LEU A 139 13.86 -11.01 1.52
C LEU A 139 15.19 -10.37 1.12
N VAL A 140 16.27 -10.64 1.87
CA VAL A 140 17.58 -9.99 1.71
C VAL A 140 18.58 -10.89 0.97
N GLY A 141 18.35 -12.21 0.97
CA GLY A 141 19.21 -13.22 0.34
C GLY A 141 20.37 -13.73 1.20
N VAL A 142 20.65 -13.07 2.33
CA VAL A 142 21.69 -13.48 3.29
C VAL A 142 21.17 -13.44 4.73
N PRO A 143 21.71 -14.28 5.64
CA PRO A 143 21.32 -14.25 7.04
C PRO A 143 21.64 -12.91 7.73
N PRO A 144 20.88 -12.50 8.76
CA PRO A 144 21.06 -11.20 9.42
C PRO A 144 22.43 -11.05 10.12
N SER A 145 23.00 -12.14 10.63
CA SER A 145 24.34 -12.15 11.22
C SER A 145 25.43 -11.84 10.20
N GLU A 146 25.34 -12.47 9.03
CA GLU A 146 26.25 -12.26 7.91
C GLU A 146 26.08 -10.86 7.33
N PHE A 147 24.84 -10.41 7.14
CA PHE A 147 24.52 -9.04 6.70
C PHE A 147 25.16 -7.99 7.62
N ARG A 148 25.09 -8.19 8.94
CA ARG A 148 25.73 -7.31 9.93
C ARG A 148 27.26 -7.32 9.80
N ALA A 149 27.88 -8.48 9.64
CA ALA A 149 29.33 -8.60 9.47
C ALA A 149 29.82 -7.89 8.21
N GLN A 150 29.12 -8.08 7.08
CA GLN A 150 29.42 -7.40 5.82
C GLN A 150 29.26 -5.87 5.93
N ALA A 151 28.25 -5.41 6.67
CA ALA A 151 28.04 -3.98 6.91
C ALA A 151 29.10 -3.34 7.82
N ALA A 152 29.85 -4.14 8.58
CA ALA A 152 30.82 -3.68 9.58
C ALA A 152 32.28 -3.54 9.09
N GLY A 153 32.57 -3.71 7.79
CA GLY A 153 33.94 -3.63 7.26
C GLY A 153 34.66 -2.29 7.55
N PRO A 154 35.96 -2.17 7.19
CA PRO A 154 37.19 -2.39 7.98
C PRO A 154 37.28 -1.78 9.41
N LEU A 155 36.20 -1.29 10.00
CA LEU A 155 36.21 -0.61 11.31
C LEU A 155 35.96 -1.56 12.50
N GLU A 156 36.25 -2.84 12.33
CA GLU A 156 35.98 -3.88 13.32
C GLU A 156 36.82 -3.64 14.60
N GLY A 157 36.12 -3.45 15.73
CA GLY A 157 36.75 -3.19 17.05
C GLY A 157 36.78 -1.72 17.50
N VAL A 158 36.30 -0.78 16.67
CA VAL A 158 36.30 0.65 17.01
C VAL A 158 34.93 1.05 17.58
N PRO A 159 34.83 1.51 18.84
CA PRO A 159 33.59 2.06 19.40
C PRO A 159 32.92 3.08 18.46
N SER A 160 31.60 3.06 18.32
CA SER A 160 30.86 3.86 17.32
C SER A 160 31.14 5.38 17.40
N VAL A 161 31.57 5.87 18.56
CA VAL A 161 32.07 7.25 18.78
C VAL A 161 33.35 7.55 17.99
N LEU A 162 34.28 6.59 17.93
CA LEU A 162 35.56 6.71 17.23
C LEU A 162 35.39 6.53 15.71
N ALA A 163 34.49 5.63 15.26
CA ALA A 163 34.11 5.52 13.84
C ALA A 163 33.50 6.83 13.31
N LYS A 164 32.62 7.47 14.08
CA LYS A 164 32.02 8.79 13.76
C LYS A 164 33.05 9.94 13.75
N ARG A 165 34.17 9.83 14.48
CA ARG A 165 35.28 10.80 14.43
C ARG A 165 36.20 10.56 13.23
N ALA A 166 36.49 9.30 12.90
CA ALA A 166 37.37 8.95 11.78
C ALA A 166 36.76 9.27 10.41
N THR A 167 35.43 9.18 10.30
CA THR A 167 34.69 9.47 9.06
C THR A 167 34.19 10.91 8.96
N ARG A 168 34.49 11.77 9.95
CA ARG A 168 34.16 13.20 9.88
C ARG A 168 34.99 13.84 8.75
N PRO A 169 34.35 14.48 7.74
CA PRO A 169 35.08 15.19 6.71
C PRO A 169 35.94 16.29 7.33
N ILE A 170 37.26 16.20 7.18
CA ILE A 170 38.20 17.23 7.62
C ILE A 170 37.97 18.44 6.72
N ARG A 171 37.34 19.48 7.28
CA ARG A 171 36.91 20.68 6.56
C ARG A 171 38.05 21.58 6.05
N ASN A 172 39.32 21.15 6.21
CA ASN A 172 40.47 21.92 5.73
C ASN A 172 41.66 21.01 5.39
N ARG A 173 41.66 20.46 4.18
CA ARG A 173 42.91 20.07 3.52
C ARG A 173 42.84 20.72 2.15
N GLU A 174 43.40 21.92 2.06
CA GLU A 174 43.59 22.63 0.80
C GLU A 174 44.08 21.63 -0.25
N ALA A 175 43.38 21.61 -1.39
CA ALA A 175 43.78 20.80 -2.52
C ALA A 175 45.24 21.16 -2.86
N ARG A 176 46.15 20.17 -2.85
CA ARG A 176 47.52 20.41 -3.28
C ARG A 176 47.48 21.07 -4.66
N PRO A 177 48.13 22.24 -4.85
CA PRO A 177 48.12 22.89 -6.14
C PRO A 177 48.73 21.92 -7.17
N LYS A 178 48.03 21.76 -8.30
CA LYS A 178 48.49 20.92 -9.41
C LYS A 178 49.89 21.38 -9.83
N PRO A 179 50.85 20.47 -10.06
CA PRO A 179 52.17 20.87 -10.52
C PRO A 179 52.04 21.59 -11.86
N GLN A 180 52.47 22.85 -11.90
CA GLN A 180 52.59 23.61 -13.13
C GLN A 180 53.70 22.95 -13.95
N ARG A 181 53.36 22.39 -15.11
CA ARG A 181 54.35 21.96 -16.10
C ARG A 181 55.03 23.24 -16.61
N LEU A 182 56.31 23.42 -16.28
CA LEU A 182 57.17 24.33 -17.02
C LEU A 182 57.48 23.69 -18.38
N ALA A 183 57.30 24.47 -19.44
CA ALA A 183 57.75 24.19 -20.80
C ALA A 183 59.18 24.69 -20.99
#